data_AF-A0A3D4NX50-F1
#
_entry.id   AF-A0A3D4NX50-F1
#
_cell.length_a   1.000
_cell.length_b   1.000
_cell.length_c   1.000
_cell.angle_alpha   90.00
_cell.angle_beta   90.00
_cell.angle_gamma   90.00
#
_symmetry.space_group_name_H-M   'P 1'
#
loop_
_entity.id
_entity.type
_entity.pdbx_description
1 polymer ?
#
loop_
_entity_poly.entity_id
_entity_poly.type
_entity_poly.pdbx_seq_one_letter_code
_entity_poly.pdbx_strand_id
1 'polypeptide(L)'
;MKKIRWLRPTREWRPALLVSLLILSVTLTACAPRQEAPASTRFEISIPASGGDQPLNGRVFVMISRRDVPEPRLQVGSWGQTAPFFGADVERLNPGAPAVID
;
A
#
# COMPACT_ATOMS: atom_id res chain seq x y z
N MET A 1 34.95 68.02 -0.39
CA MET A 1 33.48 67.91 -0.30
C MET A 1 33.05 66.58 -0.94
N LYS A 2 32.68 65.57 -0.15
CA LYS A 2 32.15 64.27 -0.65
C LYS A 2 30.74 64.08 -0.09
N LYS A 3 29.72 64.17 -0.96
CA LYS A 3 28.32 63.94 -0.58
C LYS A 3 28.08 62.44 -0.39
N ILE A 4 27.82 62.02 0.83
CA ILE A 4 27.38 60.65 1.17
C ILE A 4 25.90 60.54 0.79
N ARG A 5 25.60 59.70 -0.20
CA ARG A 5 24.25 59.42 -0.68
C ARG A 5 23.74 58.15 0.01
N TRP A 6 22.91 58.33 1.02
CA TRP A 6 22.21 57.25 1.71
C TRP A 6 21.25 56.54 0.73
N LEU A 7 21.43 55.24 0.54
CA LEU A 7 20.49 54.40 -0.21
C LEU A 7 19.26 54.19 0.66
N ARG A 8 18.09 54.67 0.21
CA ARG A 8 16.83 54.35 0.87
C ARG A 8 16.52 52.86 0.63
N PRO A 9 16.16 52.07 1.66
CA PRO A 9 15.73 50.70 1.44
C PRO A 9 14.43 50.76 0.64
N THR A 10 14.48 50.27 -0.60
CA THR A 10 13.39 50.43 -1.54
C THR A 10 12.22 49.50 -1.20
N ARG A 11 11.01 50.01 -1.41
CA ARG A 11 9.69 49.42 -1.10
C ARG A 11 9.34 48.19 -1.98
N GLU A 12 10.27 47.73 -2.81
CA GLU A 12 10.09 46.69 -3.84
C GLU A 12 10.16 45.24 -3.28
N TRP A 13 10.61 45.05 -2.04
CA TRP A 13 10.96 43.72 -1.52
C TRP A 13 9.73 42.95 -1.01
N ARG A 14 8.65 43.65 -0.68
CA ARG A 14 7.40 43.08 -0.15
C ARG A 14 6.68 42.18 -1.17
N PRO A 15 6.48 42.57 -2.45
CA PRO A 15 5.86 41.68 -3.43
C PRO A 15 6.74 40.47 -3.80
N ALA A 16 8.07 40.64 -3.86
CA ALA A 16 8.99 39.54 -4.15
C ALA A 16 8.99 38.47 -3.05
N LEU A 17 8.93 38.89 -1.78
CA LEU A 17 8.79 37.97 -0.64
C LEU A 17 7.43 37.26 -0.65
N LEU A 18 6.34 37.97 -0.97
CA LEU A 18 5.00 37.36 -1.06
C LEU A 18 4.92 36.33 -2.18
N VAL A 19 5.47 36.61 -3.36
CA VAL A 19 5.50 35.65 -4.48
C VAL A 19 6.35 34.43 -4.16
N SER A 20 7.52 34.63 -3.54
CA SER A 20 8.38 33.52 -3.12
C SER A 20 7.70 32.65 -2.05
N LEU A 21 6.99 33.26 -1.10
CA LEU A 21 6.19 32.55 -0.10
C LEU A 21 5.02 31.77 -0.75
N LEU A 22 4.38 32.34 -1.77
CA LEU A 22 3.27 31.72 -2.50
C LEU A 22 3.75 30.50 -3.30
N ILE A 23 4.89 30.62 -3.99
CA ILE A 23 5.53 29.51 -4.72
C ILE A 23 5.94 28.39 -3.77
N LEU A 24 6.55 28.75 -2.63
CA LEU A 24 6.92 27.77 -1.60
C LEU A 24 5.69 27.01 -1.07
N SER A 25 4.59 27.73 -0.80
CA SER A 25 3.32 27.16 -0.33
C SER A 25 2.72 26.17 -1.35
N VAL A 26 2.78 26.50 -2.65
CA VAL A 26 2.27 25.62 -3.71
C VAL A 26 3.14 24.35 -3.85
N THR A 27 4.47 24.47 -3.75
CA THR A 27 5.37 23.31 -3.80
C THR A 27 5.21 22.35 -2.62
N LEU A 28 4.94 22.86 -1.42
CA LEU A 28 4.69 22.04 -0.24
C LEU A 28 3.40 21.22 -0.33
N THR A 29 2.39 21.72 -1.07
CA THR A 29 1.08 21.05 -1.17
C THR A 29 1.10 19.88 -2.16
N ALA A 30 1.99 19.90 -3.15
CA ALA A 30 2.11 18.84 -4.17
C ALA A 30 2.79 17.56 -3.66
N CYS A 31 3.43 17.60 -2.50
CA CYS A 31 4.13 16.46 -1.90
C CYS A 31 3.34 15.81 -0.74
N ALA A 32 2.06 16.14 -0.57
CA ALA A 32 1.23 15.50 0.42
C ALA A 32 1.12 13.99 0.11
N PRO A 33 1.33 13.10 1.10
CA PRO A 33 1.11 11.67 0.90
C PRO A 33 -0.35 11.48 0.48
N ARG A 34 -0.55 10.88 -0.70
CA ARG A 34 -1.88 10.48 -1.14
C ARG A 34 -2.34 9.41 -0.17
N GLN A 35 -3.38 9.70 0.61
CA GLN A 35 -4.01 8.71 1.47
C GLN A 35 -4.69 7.68 0.56
N GLU A 36 -3.95 6.63 0.23
CA GLU A 36 -4.48 5.47 -0.46
C GLU A 36 -5.50 4.82 0.49
N ALA A 37 -6.74 4.66 0.03
CA ALA A 37 -7.72 3.89 0.79
C ALA A 37 -7.11 2.51 1.03
N PRO A 38 -7.27 1.91 2.23
CA PRO A 38 -6.78 0.57 2.47
C PRO A 38 -7.39 -0.34 1.40
N ALA A 39 -6.53 -0.92 0.56
CA ALA A 39 -6.96 -1.93 -0.39
C ALA A 39 -7.39 -3.15 0.43
N SER A 40 -8.70 -3.36 0.58
CA SER A 40 -9.25 -4.56 1.20
C SER A 40 -9.02 -5.74 0.26
N THR A 41 -7.89 -6.41 0.41
CA THR A 41 -7.57 -7.60 -0.38
C THR A 41 -8.25 -8.78 0.28
N ARG A 42 -9.23 -9.38 -0.39
CA ARG A 42 -10.04 -10.47 0.16
C ARG A 42 -10.00 -11.69 -0.75
N PHE A 43 -9.68 -12.84 -0.19
CA PHE A 43 -9.74 -14.14 -0.87
C PHE A 43 -10.88 -14.97 -0.30
N GLU A 44 -11.73 -15.49 -1.19
CA GLU A 44 -12.75 -16.48 -0.84
C GLU A 44 -12.37 -17.84 -1.45
N ILE A 45 -12.27 -18.85 -0.61
CA ILE A 45 -11.89 -20.21 -0.99
C ILE A 45 -13.05 -21.14 -0.69
N SER A 46 -13.62 -21.75 -1.73
CA SER A 46 -14.70 -22.74 -1.61
C SER A 46 -14.27 -24.07 -2.19
N ILE A 47 -14.64 -25.17 -1.53
CA ILE A 47 -14.42 -26.52 -2.05
C ILE A 47 -15.69 -26.95 -2.79
N PRO A 48 -15.64 -27.32 -4.07
CA PRO A 48 -16.82 -27.75 -4.80
C PRO A 48 -17.38 -29.05 -4.22
N ALA A 49 -18.68 -29.31 -4.39
CA ALA A 49 -19.32 -30.54 -3.90
C ALA A 49 -18.67 -31.82 -4.47
N SER A 50 -18.05 -31.75 -5.65
CA SER A 50 -17.25 -32.84 -6.20
C SER A 50 -16.02 -33.21 -5.37
N GLY A 51 -15.59 -32.34 -4.45
CA GLY A 51 -14.50 -32.57 -3.50
C GLY A 51 -14.89 -33.37 -2.26
N GLY A 52 -16.16 -33.76 -2.14
CA GLY A 52 -16.72 -34.54 -1.04
C GLY A 52 -17.82 -33.80 -0.29
N ASP A 53 -18.70 -34.54 0.37
CA ASP A 53 -19.90 -34.01 1.05
C ASP A 53 -19.71 -33.72 2.55
N GLN A 54 -18.52 -33.97 3.09
CA GLN A 54 -18.27 -33.82 4.53
C GLN A 54 -17.65 -32.45 4.86
N PRO A 55 -18.11 -31.78 5.93
CA PRO A 55 -17.49 -30.55 6.42
C PRO A 55 -16.02 -30.76 6.80
N LEU A 56 -15.15 -29.82 6.41
CA LEU A 56 -13.71 -29.92 6.63
C LEU A 56 -13.25 -29.04 7.79
N ASN A 57 -12.30 -29.55 8.57
CA ASN A 57 -11.58 -28.81 9.60
C ASN A 57 -10.12 -28.67 9.18
N GLY A 58 -9.51 -27.52 9.45
CA GLY A 58 -8.09 -27.32 9.18
C GLY A 58 -7.75 -25.86 8.96
N ARG A 59 -6.83 -25.61 8.02
CA ARG A 59 -6.37 -24.27 7.67
C ARG A 59 -6.27 -24.14 6.16
N VAL A 60 -6.83 -23.06 5.63
CA VAL A 60 -6.65 -22.66 4.24
C VAL A 60 -5.45 -21.73 4.12
N PHE A 61 -4.74 -21.84 3.01
CA PHE A 61 -3.54 -21.07 2.73
C PHE A 61 -3.60 -20.47 1.33
N VAL A 62 -3.19 -19.21 1.20
CA VAL A 62 -3.03 -18.51 -0.08
C VAL A 62 -1.58 -18.06 -0.21
N MET A 63 -0.96 -18.40 -1.34
CA MET A 63 0.41 -18.05 -1.66
C MET A 63 0.43 -17.40 -3.04
N ILE A 64 0.99 -16.20 -3.14
CA ILE A 64 1.02 -15.44 -4.40
C ILE A 64 2.45 -15.35 -4.88
N SER A 65 2.72 -15.79 -6.11
CA SER A 65 4.05 -15.70 -6.69
C SER A 65 4.00 -15.09 -8.09
N ARG A 66 5.07 -14.37 -8.45
CA ARG A 66 5.30 -13.87 -9.81
C ARG A 66 5.85 -14.95 -10.75
N ARG A 67 6.24 -16.10 -10.20
CA ARG A 67 6.87 -17.22 -10.91
C ARG A 67 6.22 -18.51 -10.44
N ASP A 68 5.97 -19.44 -11.35
CA ASP A 68 5.45 -20.77 -11.08
C ASP A 68 6.55 -21.79 -10.69
N VAL A 69 7.82 -21.48 -10.97
CA VAL A 69 8.98 -22.34 -10.63
C VAL A 69 9.93 -21.67 -9.61
N PRO A 70 10.32 -22.38 -8.52
CA PRO A 70 9.67 -23.60 -8.01
C PRO A 70 8.23 -23.30 -7.57
N GLU A 71 7.41 -24.31 -7.27
CA GLU A 71 6.01 -24.08 -6.89
C GLU A 71 5.85 -22.98 -5.82
N PRO A 72 4.82 -22.13 -5.85
CA PRO A 72 4.67 -20.99 -4.93
C PRO A 72 4.87 -21.33 -3.44
N ARG A 73 4.40 -22.50 -3.00
CA ARG A 73 4.57 -23.01 -1.62
C ARG A 73 6.02 -23.27 -1.22
N LEU A 74 6.91 -23.44 -2.19
CA LEU A 74 8.35 -23.62 -2.00
C LEU A 74 9.11 -22.29 -2.03
N GLN A 75 8.44 -21.18 -2.36
CA GLN A 75 9.02 -19.84 -2.40
C GLN A 75 8.74 -19.04 -1.12
N VAL A 76 7.91 -19.55 -0.22
CA VAL A 76 7.65 -18.93 1.09
C VAL A 76 8.82 -19.20 2.03
N GLY A 77 9.34 -18.18 2.71
CA GLY A 77 10.40 -18.32 3.72
C GLY A 77 11.85 -18.29 3.19
N SER A 78 12.07 -17.92 1.93
CA SER A 78 13.42 -17.75 1.39
C SER A 78 14.08 -16.46 1.90
N TRP A 79 15.37 -16.53 2.24
CA TRP A 79 16.21 -15.41 2.66
C TRP A 79 16.41 -14.40 1.50
N GLY A 80 15.44 -13.53 1.27
CA GLY A 80 15.55 -12.39 0.35
C GLY A 80 14.33 -12.13 -0.53
N GLN A 81 13.45 -13.12 -0.71
CA GLN A 81 12.19 -12.98 -1.45
C GLN A 81 11.17 -13.96 -0.85
N THR A 82 10.32 -13.49 0.06
CA THR A 82 9.20 -14.30 0.54
C THR A 82 7.96 -13.95 -0.27
N ALA A 83 7.41 -14.94 -0.97
CA ALA A 83 6.09 -14.83 -1.58
C ALA A 83 5.05 -14.46 -0.51
N PRO A 84 4.12 -13.51 -0.77
CA PRO A 84 3.00 -13.26 0.12
C PRO A 84 2.28 -14.56 0.48
N PHE A 85 2.12 -14.78 1.78
CA PHE A 85 1.57 -16.00 2.36
C PHE A 85 0.54 -15.63 3.43
N PHE A 86 -0.68 -16.11 3.24
CA PHE A 86 -1.81 -15.85 4.11
C PHE A 86 -2.47 -17.17 4.49
N GLY A 87 -3.15 -17.21 5.63
CA GLY A 87 -3.95 -18.36 5.98
C GLY A 87 -4.99 -18.08 7.06
N ALA A 88 -6.09 -18.82 7.00
CA ALA A 88 -7.20 -18.75 7.94
C ALA A 88 -7.57 -20.16 8.41
N ASP A 89 -7.86 -20.29 9.70
CA ASP A 89 -8.43 -21.51 10.25
C ASP A 89 -9.87 -21.67 9.78
N VAL A 90 -10.26 -22.92 9.54
CA VAL A 90 -11.62 -23.28 9.17
C VAL A 90 -12.09 -24.43 10.04
N GLU A 91 -13.30 -24.29 10.56
CA GLU A 91 -13.97 -25.31 11.35
C GLU A 91 -15.32 -25.61 10.69
N ARG A 92 -15.55 -26.89 10.37
CA ARG A 92 -16.73 -27.38 9.65
C ARG A 92 -17.03 -26.56 8.38
N LEU A 93 -16.04 -26.35 7.53
CA LEU A 93 -16.22 -25.73 6.23
C LEU A 93 -17.03 -26.65 5.32
N ASN A 94 -18.28 -26.28 5.07
CA ASN A 94 -19.15 -27.02 4.17
C ASN A 94 -18.71 -26.85 2.70
N PRO A 95 -18.91 -27.86 1.84
CA PRO A 95 -18.75 -27.68 0.40
C PRO A 95 -19.58 -26.51 -0.12
N GLY A 96 -18.97 -25.69 -0.98
CA GLY A 96 -19.57 -24.46 -1.52
C GLY A 96 -19.57 -23.26 -0.56
N ALA A 97 -19.33 -23.44 0.74
CA ALA A 97 -19.18 -22.33 1.67
C ALA A 97 -17.80 -21.67 1.50
N PRO A 98 -17.70 -20.33 1.60
CA PRO A 98 -16.43 -19.63 1.48
C PRO A 98 -15.66 -19.63 2.80
N ALA A 99 -14.39 -20.02 2.75
CA ALA A 99 -13.39 -19.63 3.72
C ALA A 99 -12.79 -18.28 3.29
N VAL A 100 -12.70 -17.33 4.22
CA VAL A 100 -12.33 -15.94 3.93
C VAL A 100 -10.96 -15.62 4.52
N ILE A 101 -10.12 -14.96 3.72
CA ILE A 101 -8.85 -14.36 4.14
C ILE A 101 -8.89 -12.89 3.71
N ASP A 102 -8.77 -11.98 4.68
CA ASP A 102 -8.72 -10.51 4.50
C ASP A 102 -7.34 -9.92 4.80
#